data_AF-A0A094NX49-F1
#
_entry.id   AF-A0A094NX49-F1
#
_cell.length_a   1.000
_cell.length_b   1.000
_cell.length_c   1.000
_cell.angle_alpha   90.00
_cell.angle_beta   90.00
_cell.angle_gamma   90.00
#
_symmetry.space_group_name_H-M   'P 1'
#
loop_
_entity.id
_entity.type
_entity.pdbx_description
1 polymer ?
#
loop_
_entity_poly.entity_id
_entity_poly.type
_entity_poly.pdbx_seq_one_letter_code
_entity_poly.pdbx_strand_id
1 'polypeptide(L)'
;MKRSLIVVAAIIAFILITSGGGIISRNSSKALALAPCYHAQVSTDNAILEILKNDGVGISGNLIQQHFAKDSAYGTFKGRFLNNQITATYSFYSEGQLSDREVVFNKSGKTLDSEGFKYVEAADCKAIKYPQGLGLIPVSIQLPLHLLPKLRITSPDPSEFTFADRTPITITSLMFKTSKGEWTGLVNYYLWDIQDWQEIYNPNEAPDYGYEKWSNDKSVLTVSGPQDCIYEDKGDCSAVTEISDLMYLTESYSNSN
;
A
#
# COMPACT_ATOMS: atom_id res chain seq x y z
N MET A 1 -68.93 -46.89 45.90
CA MET A 1 -67.66 -46.42 46.51
C MET A 1 -66.60 -46.32 45.41
N LYS A 2 -66.45 -45.14 44.78
CA LYS A 2 -65.46 -44.87 43.71
C LYS A 2 -65.04 -43.41 43.79
N ARG A 3 -64.13 -43.08 44.70
CA ARG A 3 -63.38 -41.82 44.74
C ARG A 3 -62.07 -42.15 45.46
N SER A 4 -60.95 -42.25 44.73
CA SER A 4 -59.57 -42.10 45.28
C SER A 4 -58.43 -42.41 44.29
N LEU A 5 -58.64 -42.49 42.97
CA LEU A 5 -57.59 -42.91 42.03
C LEU A 5 -57.00 -41.80 41.12
N ILE A 6 -57.37 -40.53 41.30
CA ILE A 6 -56.97 -39.46 40.36
C ILE A 6 -55.86 -38.53 40.91
N VAL A 7 -55.54 -38.57 42.21
CA VAL A 7 -54.61 -37.58 42.81
C VAL A 7 -53.12 -37.98 42.73
N VAL A 8 -52.80 -39.26 42.51
CA VAL A 8 -51.38 -39.73 42.52
C VAL A 8 -50.68 -39.60 41.16
N ALA A 9 -51.43 -39.50 40.06
CA ALA A 9 -50.83 -39.37 38.72
C ALA A 9 -50.33 -37.94 38.39
N ALA A 10 -50.79 -36.91 39.11
CA ALA A 10 -50.40 -35.52 38.85
C ALA A 10 -49.06 -35.12 39.49
N ILE A 11 -48.60 -35.83 40.52
CA ILE A 11 -47.37 -35.47 41.24
C ILE A 11 -46.12 -36.12 40.61
N ILE A 12 -46.26 -37.23 39.89
CA ILE A 12 -45.12 -37.87 39.19
C ILE A 12 -44.79 -37.16 37.86
N ALA A 13 -45.74 -36.40 37.28
CA ALA A 13 -45.49 -35.60 36.08
C ALA A 13 -44.71 -34.28 36.34
N PHE A 14 -44.55 -33.86 37.61
CA PHE A 14 -43.90 -32.58 37.94
C PHE A 14 -42.42 -32.70 38.34
N ILE A 15 -41.87 -33.92 38.47
CA ILE A 15 -40.47 -34.14 38.89
C ILE A 15 -39.54 -34.50 37.71
N LEU A 16 -40.04 -34.57 36.47
CA LEU A 16 -39.24 -34.91 35.29
C LEU A 16 -38.92 -33.72 34.35
N ILE A 17 -39.19 -32.46 34.75
CA ILE A 17 -38.90 -31.28 33.91
C ILE A 17 -37.96 -30.28 34.60
N THR A 18 -37.00 -30.73 35.40
CA THR A 18 -35.90 -29.87 35.90
C THR A 18 -34.50 -30.40 35.62
N SER A 19 -34.35 -31.47 34.84
CA SER A 19 -33.12 -31.78 34.11
C SER A 19 -33.16 -31.18 32.70
N GLY A 20 -33.67 -29.94 32.60
CA GLY A 20 -33.39 -29.08 31.46
C GLY A 20 -31.91 -28.74 31.51
N GLY A 21 -31.07 -29.67 31.01
CA GLY A 21 -29.68 -29.40 30.73
C GLY A 21 -29.63 -28.09 29.97
N GLY A 22 -29.07 -27.08 30.61
CA GLY A 22 -28.85 -25.79 29.99
C GLY A 22 -28.15 -26.08 28.67
N ILE A 23 -28.87 -25.84 27.57
CA ILE A 23 -28.26 -25.79 26.26
C ILE A 23 -27.31 -24.61 26.39
N ILE A 24 -26.04 -24.91 26.65
CA ILE A 24 -24.95 -23.97 26.39
C ILE A 24 -25.10 -23.72 24.90
N SER A 25 -25.80 -22.64 24.56
CA SER A 25 -25.71 -22.03 23.26
C SER A 25 -24.24 -21.67 23.13
N ARG A 26 -23.45 -22.59 22.54
CA ARG A 26 -22.21 -22.23 21.91
C ARG A 26 -22.65 -21.25 20.86
N ASN A 27 -22.57 -19.97 21.20
CA ASN A 27 -22.64 -18.90 20.25
C ASN A 27 -21.44 -19.16 19.34
N SER A 28 -21.69 -19.97 18.30
CA SER A 28 -20.72 -20.32 17.28
C SER A 28 -20.54 -19.04 16.50
N SER A 29 -19.70 -18.14 17.02
CA SER A 29 -19.31 -16.95 16.29
C SER A 29 -18.70 -17.49 15.02
N LYS A 30 -19.41 -17.30 13.90
CA LYS A 30 -18.91 -17.69 12.58
C LYS A 30 -17.49 -17.14 12.47
N ALA A 31 -16.51 -18.03 12.30
CA ALA A 31 -15.11 -17.64 12.19
C ALA A 31 -15.00 -16.62 11.06
N LEU A 32 -14.37 -15.47 11.33
CA LEU A 32 -14.20 -14.43 10.31
C LEU A 32 -13.22 -14.94 9.26
N ALA A 33 -13.54 -14.77 7.98
CA ALA A 33 -12.62 -15.11 6.90
C ALA A 33 -11.70 -13.91 6.61
N LEU A 34 -10.46 -14.17 6.22
CA LEU A 34 -9.55 -13.13 5.75
C LEU A 34 -9.82 -12.78 4.29
N ALA A 35 -9.96 -11.49 3.97
CA ALA A 35 -9.86 -10.99 2.61
C ALA A 35 -8.41 -11.09 2.10
N PRO A 36 -8.20 -11.10 0.76
CA PRO A 36 -6.86 -11.12 0.17
C PRO A 36 -6.11 -9.79 0.37
N CYS A 37 -6.82 -8.68 0.57
CA CYS A 37 -6.23 -7.36 0.67
C CYS A 37 -6.91 -6.51 1.76
N TYR A 38 -6.09 -5.75 2.48
CA TYR A 38 -6.57 -4.69 3.36
C TYR A 38 -5.73 -3.43 3.20
N HIS A 39 -6.38 -2.27 3.34
CA HIS A 39 -5.78 -0.94 3.29
C HIS A 39 -6.07 -0.18 4.58
N ALA A 40 -5.08 0.52 5.10
CA ALA A 40 -5.26 1.52 6.13
C ALA A 40 -4.69 2.85 5.65
N GLN A 41 -5.33 3.94 6.05
CA GLN A 41 -4.84 5.29 5.84
C GLN A 41 -5.01 6.11 7.12
N VAL A 42 -3.95 6.79 7.53
CA VAL A 42 -3.96 7.73 8.66
C VAL A 42 -3.29 9.02 8.19
N SER A 43 -4.10 10.05 7.94
CA SER A 43 -3.63 11.27 7.27
C SER A 43 -3.00 10.93 5.90
N THR A 44 -1.72 11.23 5.69
CA THR A 44 -0.94 10.95 4.48
C THR A 44 -0.22 9.59 4.52
N ASP A 45 -0.21 8.91 5.67
CA ASP A 45 0.43 7.61 5.81
C ASP A 45 -0.53 6.52 5.31
N ASN A 46 0.02 5.55 4.59
CA ASN A 46 -0.73 4.45 4.01
C ASN A 46 -0.13 3.11 4.40
N ALA A 47 -0.97 2.10 4.58
CA ALA A 47 -0.49 0.75 4.80
C ALA A 47 -1.34 -0.28 4.05
N ILE A 48 -0.67 -1.31 3.52
CA ILE A 48 -1.31 -2.45 2.87
C ILE A 48 -0.89 -3.73 3.56
N LEU A 49 -1.88 -4.58 3.82
CA LEU A 49 -1.71 -5.97 4.21
C LEU A 49 -2.27 -6.85 3.10
N GLU A 50 -1.41 -7.59 2.41
CA GLU A 50 -1.78 -8.53 1.37
C GLU A 50 -1.63 -9.96 1.89
N ILE A 51 -2.69 -10.77 1.81
CA ILE A 51 -2.68 -12.18 2.21
C ILE A 51 -2.39 -13.04 0.97
N LEU A 52 -1.17 -13.57 0.87
CA LEU A 52 -0.74 -14.41 -0.26
C LEU A 52 -1.05 -15.90 -0.06
N LYS A 53 -1.00 -16.38 1.19
CA LYS A 53 -1.30 -17.76 1.54
C LYS A 53 -2.15 -17.80 2.80
N ASN A 54 -3.18 -18.64 2.77
CA ASN A 54 -3.98 -19.01 3.93
C ASN A 54 -4.39 -20.49 3.80
N ASP A 55 -3.79 -21.36 4.62
CA ASP A 55 -4.10 -22.80 4.65
C ASP A 55 -5.00 -23.21 5.82
N GLY A 56 -5.75 -22.25 6.37
CA GLY A 56 -6.72 -22.44 7.45
C GLY A 56 -6.17 -22.12 8.84
N VAL A 57 -4.86 -22.30 9.05
CA VAL A 57 -4.18 -21.86 10.29
C VAL A 57 -2.95 -21.03 9.94
N GLY A 58 -2.10 -21.52 9.05
CA GLY A 58 -0.91 -20.81 8.59
C GLY A 58 -1.26 -19.73 7.58
N ILE A 59 -0.68 -18.55 7.78
CA ILE A 59 -0.84 -17.42 6.87
C ILE A 59 0.51 -16.79 6.54
N SER A 60 0.62 -16.24 5.33
CA SER A 60 1.76 -15.43 4.93
C SER A 60 1.36 -14.40 3.90
N GLY A 61 2.14 -13.32 3.81
CA GLY A 61 1.84 -12.24 2.89
C GLY A 61 2.81 -11.09 2.95
N ASN A 62 2.41 -9.96 2.37
CA ASN A 62 3.17 -8.73 2.36
C ASN A 62 2.56 -7.72 3.34
N LEU A 63 3.41 -6.96 4.00
CA LEU A 63 3.02 -5.79 4.78
C LEU A 63 3.89 -4.61 4.36
N ILE A 64 3.22 -3.54 3.94
CA ILE A 64 3.83 -2.27 3.54
C ILE A 64 3.22 -1.19 4.41
N GLN A 65 4.06 -0.42 5.08
CA GLN A 65 3.72 0.73 5.91
C GLN A 65 4.49 1.92 5.36
N GLN A 66 3.81 2.70 4.52
CA GLN A 66 4.33 3.94 3.95
C GLN A 66 4.06 5.10 4.91
N HIS A 67 5.14 5.71 5.36
CA HIS A 67 5.10 6.93 6.16
C HIS A 67 5.57 8.09 5.29
N PHE A 68 4.78 9.16 5.20
CA PHE A 68 5.12 10.29 4.34
C PHE A 68 6.30 11.12 4.88
N ALA A 69 6.35 11.29 6.20
CA ALA A 69 7.33 12.14 6.90
C ALA A 69 8.38 11.34 7.70
N LYS A 70 8.34 10.01 7.65
CA LYS A 70 9.24 9.10 8.39
C LYS A 70 9.66 7.94 7.49
N ASP A 71 10.55 7.11 7.99
CA ASP A 71 11.00 5.92 7.28
C ASP A 71 9.87 4.91 7.13
N SER A 72 9.62 4.54 5.87
CA SER A 72 8.65 3.52 5.51
C SER A 72 9.22 2.13 5.79
N ALA A 73 8.35 1.22 6.21
CA ALA A 73 8.69 -0.18 6.43
C ALA A 73 7.97 -1.07 5.42
N TYR A 74 8.68 -2.04 4.84
CA TYR A 74 8.07 -2.97 3.90
C TYR A 74 8.74 -4.35 3.96
N GLY A 75 7.95 -5.40 3.75
CA GLY A 75 8.46 -6.76 3.76
C GLY A 75 7.38 -7.82 3.78
N THR A 76 7.72 -8.98 4.33
CA THR A 76 6.84 -10.16 4.35
C THR A 76 6.54 -10.59 5.78
N PHE A 77 5.37 -11.17 6.01
CA PHE A 77 5.03 -11.77 7.29
C PHE A 77 4.69 -13.25 7.14
N LYS A 78 4.96 -14.01 8.20
CA LYS A 78 4.54 -15.41 8.34
C LYS A 78 3.99 -15.63 9.75
N GLY A 79 2.84 -16.27 9.84
CA GLY A 79 2.16 -16.40 11.13
C GLY A 79 0.98 -17.33 11.10
N ARG A 80 0.07 -17.11 12.05
CA ARG A 80 -1.15 -17.89 12.21
C ARG A 80 -2.36 -16.98 12.33
N PHE A 81 -3.50 -17.44 11.81
CA PHE A 81 -4.80 -16.80 12.02
C PHE A 81 -5.70 -17.70 12.86
N LEU A 82 -5.89 -17.33 14.14
CA LEU A 82 -6.66 -18.09 15.12
C LEU A 82 -7.48 -17.13 15.98
N ASN A 83 -8.71 -17.52 16.34
CA ASN A 83 -9.57 -16.72 17.22
C ASN A 83 -9.74 -15.26 16.75
N ASN A 84 -9.89 -15.06 15.44
CA ASN A 84 -9.97 -13.74 14.81
C ASN A 84 -8.74 -12.84 15.05
N GLN A 85 -7.57 -13.43 15.31
CA GLN A 85 -6.31 -12.72 15.48
C GLN A 85 -5.25 -13.30 14.55
N ILE A 86 -4.49 -12.42 13.89
CA ILE A 86 -3.24 -12.77 13.21
C ILE A 86 -2.12 -12.52 14.20
N THR A 87 -1.29 -13.52 14.46
CA THR A 87 0.00 -13.36 15.15
C THR A 87 1.09 -13.82 14.19
N ALA A 88 1.99 -12.91 13.81
CA ALA A 88 2.98 -13.17 12.77
C ALA A 88 4.33 -12.54 13.09
N THR A 89 5.39 -13.16 12.58
CA THR A 89 6.70 -12.53 12.46
C THR A 89 6.73 -11.75 11.15
N TYR A 90 7.01 -10.45 11.23
CA TYR A 90 7.19 -9.54 10.12
C TYR A 90 8.68 -9.27 9.91
N SER A 91 9.20 -9.70 8.76
CA SER A 91 10.56 -9.44 8.29
C SER A 91 10.53 -8.29 7.29
N PHE A 92 11.14 -7.16 7.65
CA PHE A 92 10.96 -5.89 6.93
C PHE A 92 12.24 -5.09 6.78
N TYR A 93 12.32 -4.34 5.69
CA TYR A 93 13.31 -3.30 5.48
C TYR A 93 12.78 -1.97 5.99
N SER A 94 13.61 -1.28 6.78
CA SER A 94 13.45 0.13 7.15
C SER A 94 14.84 0.75 7.11
N GLU A 95 14.99 1.92 6.51
CA GLU A 95 16.30 2.61 6.37
C GLU A 95 17.41 1.74 5.73
N GLY A 96 17.02 0.75 4.90
CA GLY A 96 17.97 -0.19 4.30
C GLY A 96 18.43 -1.34 5.20
N GLN A 97 17.95 -1.42 6.44
CA GLN A 97 18.23 -2.51 7.36
C GLN A 97 17.07 -3.53 7.39
N LEU A 98 17.40 -4.82 7.26
CA LEU A 98 16.45 -5.92 7.47
C LEU A 98 16.31 -6.20 8.96
N SER A 99 15.07 -6.21 9.46
CA SER A 99 14.73 -6.49 10.85
C SER A 99 13.52 -7.42 10.94
N ASP A 100 13.42 -8.16 12.06
CA ASP A 100 12.27 -8.99 12.38
C ASP A 100 11.55 -8.45 13.61
N ARG A 101 10.21 -8.44 13.60
CA ARG A 101 9.39 -8.16 14.78
C ARG A 101 8.08 -8.93 14.77
N GLU A 102 7.48 -9.14 15.93
CA GLU A 102 6.11 -9.67 16.01
C GLU A 102 5.10 -8.57 15.69
N VAL A 103 4.09 -8.92 14.91
CA VAL A 103 2.94 -8.08 14.60
C VAL A 103 1.65 -8.85 14.92
N VAL A 104 0.68 -8.14 15.51
CA VAL A 104 -0.60 -8.73 15.92
C VAL A 104 -1.74 -7.92 15.32
N PHE A 105 -2.60 -8.58 14.53
CA PHE A 105 -3.80 -7.95 13.97
C PHE A 105 -5.06 -8.55 14.56
N ASN A 106 -5.95 -7.72 15.08
CA ASN A 106 -7.24 -8.16 15.62
C ASN A 106 -8.33 -7.95 14.58
N LYS A 107 -9.00 -9.02 14.14
CA LYS A 107 -10.07 -8.97 13.14
C LYS A 107 -11.41 -8.69 13.79
N SER A 108 -12.11 -7.69 13.27
CA SER A 108 -13.49 -7.35 13.63
C SER A 108 -14.30 -7.10 12.36
N GLY A 109 -15.15 -8.05 11.98
CA GLY A 109 -15.91 -7.97 10.72
C GLY A 109 -14.98 -7.81 9.52
N LYS A 110 -15.09 -6.68 8.80
CA LYS A 110 -14.27 -6.33 7.62
C LYS A 110 -13.02 -5.51 7.94
N THR A 111 -12.61 -5.45 9.21
CA THR A 111 -11.42 -4.67 9.60
C THR A 111 -10.41 -5.51 10.36
N LEU A 112 -9.17 -5.06 10.33
CA LEU A 112 -8.06 -5.52 11.15
C LEU A 112 -7.47 -4.31 11.87
N ASP A 113 -7.31 -4.37 13.19
CA ASP A 113 -6.67 -3.32 13.98
C ASP A 113 -5.27 -3.79 14.40
N SER A 114 -4.25 -2.97 14.12
CA SER A 114 -2.84 -3.24 14.46
C SER A 114 -2.03 -1.94 14.44
N GLU A 115 -1.19 -1.72 15.44
CA GLU A 115 -0.15 -0.68 15.43
C GLU A 115 -0.65 0.74 15.16
N GLY A 116 -1.85 1.08 15.64
CA GLY A 116 -2.48 2.38 15.40
C GLY A 116 -3.12 2.52 14.02
N PHE A 117 -3.00 1.52 13.15
CA PHE A 117 -3.73 1.43 11.89
C PHE A 117 -5.00 0.59 12.03
N LYS A 118 -6.05 1.06 11.37
CA LYS A 118 -7.27 0.31 11.14
C LYS A 118 -7.37 -0.04 9.66
N TYR A 119 -7.04 -1.29 9.35
CA TYR A 119 -7.06 -1.82 8.00
C TYR A 119 -8.48 -2.25 7.64
N VAL A 120 -8.96 -1.82 6.48
CA VAL A 120 -10.28 -2.15 5.93
C VAL A 120 -10.09 -3.03 4.70
N GLU A 121 -10.94 -4.05 4.53
CA GLU A 121 -10.93 -4.90 3.33
C GLU A 121 -10.96 -4.05 2.05
N ALA A 122 -10.00 -4.30 1.17
CA ALA A 122 -9.90 -3.66 -0.15
C ALA A 122 -10.10 -4.70 -1.25
N ALA A 123 -10.65 -4.27 -2.38
CA ALA A 123 -10.92 -5.18 -3.51
C ALA A 123 -9.61 -5.64 -4.18
N ASP A 124 -8.64 -4.74 -4.30
CA ASP A 124 -7.36 -4.98 -4.94
C ASP A 124 -6.26 -4.13 -4.29
N CYS A 125 -5.16 -4.78 -3.89
CA CYS A 125 -4.00 -4.11 -3.30
C CYS A 125 -3.24 -3.29 -4.33
N LYS A 126 -3.30 -3.66 -5.61
CA LYS A 126 -2.57 -2.97 -6.68
C LYS A 126 -3.16 -1.61 -7.01
N ALA A 127 -4.48 -1.45 -6.84
CA ALA A 127 -5.19 -0.21 -7.12
C ALA A 127 -4.88 0.92 -6.11
N ILE A 128 -4.23 0.63 -4.99
CA ILE A 128 -3.95 1.59 -3.93
C ILE A 128 -2.69 2.39 -4.28
N LYS A 129 -2.83 3.71 -4.24
CA LYS A 129 -1.77 4.69 -4.52
C LYS A 129 -1.43 5.48 -3.26
N TYR A 130 -0.26 6.11 -3.24
CA TYR A 130 0.16 7.01 -2.17
C TYR A 130 0.86 8.25 -2.75
N PRO A 131 0.78 9.40 -2.06
CA PRO A 131 1.55 10.57 -2.40
C PRO A 131 3.02 10.39 -2.02
N GLN A 132 3.93 10.65 -2.95
CA GLN A 132 5.38 10.66 -2.74
C GLN A 132 5.92 12.06 -3.05
N GLY A 133 6.57 12.68 -2.08
CA GLY A 133 7.27 13.95 -2.29
C GLY A 133 8.51 13.80 -3.15
N LEU A 134 8.83 14.81 -3.96
CA LEU A 134 9.99 14.86 -4.84
C LEU A 134 11.18 15.66 -4.23
N GLY A 135 11.40 15.52 -2.93
CA GLY A 135 12.51 16.19 -2.23
C GLY A 135 12.37 17.72 -2.24
N LEU A 136 13.29 18.42 -2.90
CA LEU A 136 13.28 19.89 -2.99
C LEU A 136 12.25 20.43 -3.98
N ILE A 137 11.69 19.58 -4.84
CA ILE A 137 10.60 19.95 -5.74
C ILE A 137 9.30 20.01 -4.90
N PRO A 138 8.56 21.14 -4.90
CA PRO A 138 7.36 21.34 -4.08
C PRO A 138 6.12 20.62 -4.66
N VAL A 139 6.31 19.45 -5.25
CA VAL A 139 5.28 18.63 -5.88
C VAL A 139 5.39 17.21 -5.36
N SER A 140 4.22 16.62 -5.08
CA SER A 140 4.03 15.23 -4.75
C SER A 140 3.42 14.50 -5.95
N ILE A 141 3.90 13.28 -6.19
CA ILE A 141 3.43 12.39 -7.24
C ILE A 141 2.60 11.24 -6.65
N GLN A 142 1.65 10.71 -7.40
CA GLN A 142 0.96 9.48 -7.03
C GLN A 142 1.73 8.26 -7.53
N LEU A 143 2.08 7.34 -6.63
CA LEU A 143 2.76 6.08 -6.96
C LEU A 143 1.95 4.87 -6.48
N PRO A 144 2.05 3.70 -7.15
CA PRO A 144 1.42 2.47 -6.68
C PRO A 144 2.07 2.01 -5.38
N LEU A 145 1.29 1.87 -4.31
CA LEU A 145 1.82 1.55 -2.99
C LEU A 145 2.42 0.14 -2.92
N HIS A 146 1.87 -0.80 -3.68
CA HIS A 146 2.40 -2.16 -3.76
C HIS A 146 3.81 -2.22 -4.39
N LEU A 147 4.22 -1.18 -5.13
CA LEU A 147 5.56 -1.06 -5.73
C LEU A 147 6.56 -0.33 -4.83
N LEU A 148 6.15 0.24 -3.69
CA LEU A 148 7.04 0.95 -2.75
C LEU A 148 8.39 0.23 -2.50
N PRO A 149 8.45 -1.11 -2.29
CA PRO A 149 9.72 -1.82 -2.05
C PRO A 149 10.73 -1.73 -3.21
N LYS A 150 10.25 -1.42 -4.41
CA LYS A 150 11.04 -1.30 -5.65
C LYS A 150 11.27 0.14 -6.06
N LEU A 151 10.81 1.13 -5.31
CA LEU A 151 10.89 2.54 -5.69
C LEU A 151 11.79 3.31 -4.74
N ARG A 152 12.52 4.28 -5.29
CA ARG A 152 13.33 5.21 -4.50
C ARG A 152 13.42 6.55 -5.20
N ILE A 153 13.30 7.63 -4.44
CA ILE A 153 13.60 8.98 -4.90
C ILE A 153 15.09 9.29 -4.65
N THR A 154 15.77 9.83 -5.65
CA THR A 154 17.16 10.30 -5.55
C THR A 154 17.31 11.69 -6.16
N SER A 155 18.34 12.42 -5.73
CA SER A 155 18.77 13.66 -6.36
C SER A 155 20.07 13.36 -7.11
N PRO A 156 20.01 13.12 -8.43
CA PRO A 156 21.21 12.80 -9.19
C PRO A 156 22.14 14.02 -9.29
N ASP A 157 23.42 13.78 -9.61
CA ASP A 157 24.37 14.86 -9.86
C ASP A 157 24.00 15.56 -11.19
N PRO A 158 23.76 16.89 -11.20
CA PRO A 158 23.42 17.61 -12.43
C PRO A 158 24.46 17.47 -13.54
N SER A 159 25.73 17.15 -13.23
CA SER A 159 26.79 16.93 -14.21
C SER A 159 26.62 15.64 -15.02
N GLU A 160 25.76 14.72 -14.59
CA GLU A 160 25.36 13.54 -15.36
C GLU A 160 24.42 13.90 -16.53
N PHE A 161 23.95 15.14 -16.58
CA PHE A 161 23.02 15.65 -17.59
C PHE A 161 23.70 16.71 -18.45
N THR A 162 23.34 16.72 -19.73
CA THR A 162 23.75 17.79 -20.64
C THR A 162 22.60 18.75 -20.83
N PHE A 163 22.82 19.98 -20.42
CA PHE A 163 21.91 21.10 -20.64
C PHE A 163 22.51 22.02 -21.70
N ALA A 164 21.65 22.63 -22.52
CA ALA A 164 22.07 23.69 -23.43
C ALA A 164 22.37 24.97 -22.62
N ASP A 165 21.78 26.11 -22.96
CA ASP A 165 22.06 27.39 -22.30
C ASP A 165 21.27 27.61 -21.00
N ARG A 166 20.44 26.65 -20.58
CA ARG A 166 19.54 26.74 -19.43
C ARG A 166 19.59 25.46 -18.61
N THR A 167 19.72 25.58 -17.30
CA THR A 167 19.74 24.45 -16.36
C THR A 167 18.51 24.47 -15.47
N PRO A 168 17.93 23.31 -15.13
CA PRO A 168 16.85 23.26 -14.16
C PRO A 168 17.33 23.71 -12.78
N ILE A 169 16.42 24.28 -11.98
CA ILE A 169 16.63 24.64 -10.57
C ILE A 169 17.05 23.40 -9.77
N THR A 170 16.41 22.27 -10.02
CA THR A 170 16.75 21.00 -9.39
C THR A 170 16.27 19.81 -10.23
N ILE A 171 16.92 18.67 -10.02
CA ILE A 171 16.60 17.40 -10.66
C ILE A 171 16.32 16.39 -9.55
N THR A 172 15.28 15.60 -9.75
CA THR A 172 14.96 14.46 -8.89
C THR A 172 14.67 13.27 -9.78
N SER A 173 15.14 12.08 -9.41
CA SER A 173 14.90 10.86 -10.16
C SER A 173 14.09 9.86 -9.33
N LEU A 174 13.10 9.24 -9.98
CA LEU A 174 12.50 8.01 -9.50
C LEU A 174 13.33 6.84 -10.02
N MET A 175 13.94 6.10 -9.11
CA MET A 175 14.65 4.87 -9.40
C MET A 175 13.74 3.66 -9.18
N PHE A 176 13.94 2.64 -10.00
CA PHE A 176 13.28 1.35 -9.91
C PHE A 176 14.30 0.25 -9.60
N LYS A 177 13.93 -0.68 -8.71
CA LYS A 177 14.73 -1.88 -8.43
C LYS A 177 14.21 -3.06 -9.27
N THR A 178 15.05 -3.52 -10.18
CA THR A 178 14.71 -4.66 -11.05
C THR A 178 14.62 -5.96 -10.26
N SER A 179 14.02 -6.97 -10.87
CA SER A 179 14.01 -8.38 -10.42
C SER A 179 15.41 -8.94 -10.17
N LYS A 180 16.44 -8.41 -10.85
CA LYS A 180 17.86 -8.75 -10.63
C LYS A 180 18.47 -8.07 -9.40
N GLY A 181 17.71 -7.18 -8.75
CA GLY A 181 18.14 -6.42 -7.57
C GLY A 181 18.91 -5.15 -7.89
N GLU A 182 19.00 -4.75 -9.16
CA GLU A 182 19.73 -3.57 -9.62
C GLU A 182 18.85 -2.32 -9.58
N TRP A 183 19.40 -1.22 -9.09
CA TRP A 183 18.73 0.09 -9.14
C TRP A 183 19.04 0.80 -10.44
N THR A 184 18.00 1.30 -11.10
CA THR A 184 18.09 1.95 -12.41
C THR A 184 17.18 3.18 -12.42
N GLY A 185 17.65 4.26 -13.05
CA GLY A 185 16.87 5.48 -13.20
C GLY A 185 15.69 5.22 -14.12
N LEU A 186 14.48 5.45 -13.62
CA LEU A 186 13.26 5.25 -14.39
C LEU A 186 12.79 6.58 -14.97
N VAL A 187 12.61 7.58 -14.12
CA VAL A 187 12.11 8.90 -14.54
C VAL A 187 12.91 10.01 -13.88
N ASN A 188 13.20 11.04 -14.67
CA ASN A 188 13.71 12.31 -14.20
C ASN A 188 12.60 13.36 -14.16
N TYR A 189 12.56 14.08 -13.04
CA TYR A 189 11.74 15.25 -12.79
C TYR A 189 12.65 16.47 -12.77
N TYR A 190 12.33 17.45 -13.60
CA TYR A 190 13.10 18.69 -13.70
C TYR A 190 12.21 19.85 -13.28
N LEU A 191 12.67 20.63 -12.30
CA LEU A 191 12.01 21.88 -11.93
C LEU A 191 12.76 23.03 -12.59
N TRP A 192 12.07 23.81 -13.41
CA TRP A 192 12.61 24.94 -14.15
C TRP A 192 12.11 26.25 -13.58
N ASP A 193 12.89 27.32 -13.75
CA ASP A 193 12.32 28.67 -13.75
C ASP A 193 11.41 28.81 -14.98
N ILE A 194 10.26 29.46 -14.82
CA ILE A 194 9.28 29.58 -15.90
C ILE A 194 9.83 30.37 -17.10
N GLN A 195 10.72 31.34 -16.88
CA GLN A 195 11.33 32.13 -17.96
C GLN A 195 12.31 31.26 -18.75
N ASP A 196 13.16 30.50 -18.05
CA ASP A 196 14.10 29.56 -18.67
C ASP A 196 13.37 28.50 -19.49
N TRP A 197 12.26 27.95 -18.97
CA TRP A 197 11.45 26.97 -19.69
C TRP A 197 10.83 27.53 -20.96
N GLN A 198 10.29 28.76 -20.92
CA GLN A 198 9.67 29.40 -22.08
C GLN A 198 10.65 29.67 -23.22
N GLU A 199 11.94 29.83 -22.93
CA GLU A 199 12.97 30.03 -23.95
C GLU A 199 13.39 28.73 -24.64
N ILE A 200 13.31 27.59 -23.95
CA ILE A 200 13.70 26.27 -24.49
C ILE A 200 12.51 25.44 -25.00
N TYR A 201 11.29 25.75 -24.56
CA TYR A 201 10.10 25.00 -24.96
C TYR A 201 9.77 25.24 -26.44
N ASN A 202 9.74 24.14 -27.20
CA ASN A 202 9.25 24.13 -28.58
C ASN A 202 8.04 23.20 -28.70
N PRO A 203 6.82 23.73 -28.93
CA PRO A 203 5.62 22.90 -29.05
C PRO A 203 5.60 21.97 -30.28
N ASN A 204 6.48 22.21 -31.26
CA ASN A 204 6.55 21.43 -32.50
C ASN A 204 7.58 20.30 -32.46
N GLU A 205 8.34 20.18 -31.38
CA GLU A 205 9.38 19.16 -31.20
C GLU A 205 9.11 18.35 -29.93
N ALA A 206 9.59 17.10 -29.92
CA ALA A 206 9.54 16.31 -28.70
C ALA A 206 10.44 16.99 -27.65
N PRO A 207 9.97 17.19 -26.41
CA PRO A 207 10.74 17.94 -25.44
C PRO A 207 11.94 17.13 -24.94
N ASP A 208 13.14 17.68 -25.11
CA ASP A 208 14.41 17.07 -24.65
C ASP A 208 14.40 16.78 -23.15
N TYR A 209 13.69 17.61 -22.38
CA TYR A 209 13.58 17.52 -20.92
C TYR A 209 12.21 17.05 -20.44
N GLY A 210 11.47 16.36 -21.32
CA GLY A 210 10.19 15.76 -20.99
C GLY A 210 9.02 16.75 -20.98
N TYR A 211 7.84 16.25 -20.64
CA TYR A 211 6.59 16.98 -20.79
C TYR A 211 6.23 17.74 -19.52
N GLU A 212 5.69 18.95 -19.68
CA GLU A 212 5.10 19.70 -18.56
C GLU A 212 3.99 18.88 -17.88
N LYS A 213 4.07 18.76 -16.56
CA LYS A 213 3.06 18.08 -15.73
C LYS A 213 2.50 18.94 -14.62
N TRP A 214 3.18 20.03 -14.29
CA TRP A 214 2.73 20.98 -13.31
C TRP A 214 3.44 22.31 -13.54
N SER A 215 2.77 23.42 -13.26
CA SER A 215 3.36 24.75 -13.30
C SER A 215 2.66 25.69 -12.33
N ASN A 216 3.37 26.74 -11.96
CA ASN A 216 2.82 27.90 -11.26
C ASN A 216 3.45 29.19 -11.83
N ASP A 217 3.20 30.32 -11.19
CA ASP A 217 3.64 31.64 -11.62
C ASP A 217 5.18 31.80 -11.75
N LYS A 218 5.96 30.88 -11.19
CA LYS A 218 7.43 30.96 -11.10
C LYS A 218 8.15 29.76 -11.70
N SER A 219 7.52 28.60 -11.74
CA SER A 219 8.22 27.36 -12.02
C SER A 219 7.38 26.38 -12.82
N VAL A 220 8.09 25.53 -13.57
CA VAL A 220 7.50 24.46 -14.37
C VAL A 220 8.17 23.15 -14.01
N LEU A 221 7.37 22.12 -13.74
CA LEU A 221 7.81 20.74 -13.57
C LEU A 221 7.64 20.00 -14.89
N THR A 222 8.75 19.49 -15.41
CA THR A 222 8.76 18.60 -16.58
C THR A 222 9.20 17.20 -16.19
N VAL A 223 8.69 16.21 -16.93
CA VAL A 223 8.85 14.79 -16.58
C VAL A 223 9.30 14.02 -17.81
N SER A 224 10.43 13.32 -17.68
CA SER A 224 11.02 12.48 -18.72
C SER A 224 11.23 11.06 -18.22
N GLY A 225 10.67 10.09 -18.92
CA GLY A 225 10.81 8.67 -18.59
C GLY A 225 10.25 7.78 -19.69
N PRO A 226 10.38 6.46 -19.56
CA PRO A 226 9.87 5.54 -20.56
C PRO A 226 8.35 5.68 -20.70
N GLN A 227 7.86 5.67 -21.94
CA GLN A 227 6.42 5.60 -22.24
C GLN A 227 5.91 4.15 -22.33
N ASP A 228 6.83 3.22 -22.52
CA ASP A 228 6.54 1.79 -22.62
C ASP A 228 7.62 1.03 -21.83
N CYS A 229 7.32 -0.22 -21.53
CA CYS A 229 8.23 -1.12 -20.86
C CYS A 229 9.58 -1.25 -21.58
N ILE A 230 10.66 -1.19 -20.80
CA ILE A 230 12.05 -1.29 -21.27
C ILE A 230 12.75 -2.58 -20.80
N TYR A 231 12.04 -3.47 -20.10
CA TYR A 231 12.61 -4.67 -19.49
C TYR A 231 12.04 -5.95 -20.09
N GLU A 232 12.91 -6.95 -20.28
CA GLU A 232 12.48 -8.28 -20.75
C GLU A 232 11.68 -9.06 -19.69
N ASP A 233 11.98 -8.85 -18.40
CA ASP A 233 11.24 -9.48 -17.32
C ASP A 233 9.81 -8.95 -17.27
N LYS A 234 8.82 -9.84 -17.41
CA LYS A 234 7.41 -9.45 -17.48
C LYS A 234 6.90 -8.75 -16.21
N GLY A 235 7.45 -9.09 -15.05
CA GLY A 235 7.06 -8.48 -13.79
C GLY A 235 7.55 -7.04 -13.69
N ASP A 236 8.83 -6.82 -14.00
CA ASP A 236 9.42 -5.48 -14.07
C ASP A 236 8.78 -4.64 -15.18
N CYS A 237 8.51 -5.25 -16.34
CA CYS A 237 7.82 -4.65 -17.46
C CYS A 237 6.43 -4.13 -17.08
N SER A 238 5.63 -4.97 -16.42
CA SER A 238 4.30 -4.59 -15.94
C SER A 238 4.37 -3.48 -14.88
N ALA A 239 5.34 -3.53 -13.97
CA ALA A 239 5.52 -2.52 -12.94
C ALA A 239 5.90 -1.16 -13.53
N VAL A 240 6.84 -1.14 -14.48
CA VAL A 240 7.23 0.09 -15.19
C VAL A 240 6.07 0.66 -15.97
N THR A 241 5.31 -0.17 -16.70
CA THR A 241 4.16 0.29 -17.48
C THR A 241 3.14 0.98 -16.58
N GLU A 242 2.82 0.38 -15.44
CA GLU A 242 1.90 0.97 -14.46
C GLU A 242 2.40 2.32 -13.92
N ILE A 243 3.70 2.43 -13.64
CA ILE A 243 4.31 3.70 -13.21
C ILE A 243 4.24 4.73 -14.34
N SER A 244 4.66 4.37 -15.55
CA SER A 244 4.65 5.23 -16.72
C SER A 244 3.24 5.77 -17.00
N ASP A 245 2.22 4.92 -16.96
CA ASP A 245 0.82 5.30 -17.15
C ASP A 245 0.40 6.42 -16.18
N LEU A 246 0.81 6.35 -14.90
CA LEU A 246 0.50 7.39 -13.93
C LEU A 246 1.25 8.69 -14.20
N MET A 247 2.48 8.62 -14.66
CA MET A 247 3.35 9.79 -14.79
C MET A 247 3.00 10.67 -15.98
N TYR A 248 2.32 10.11 -16.98
CA TYR A 248 1.81 10.90 -18.08
C TYR A 248 0.47 11.58 -17.77
N LEU A 249 -0.17 11.27 -16.63
CA LEU A 249 -1.40 11.89 -16.15
C LEU A 249 -1.10 13.12 -15.29
N THR A 250 -1.60 14.29 -15.69
CA THR A 250 -1.43 15.55 -14.93
C THR A 250 -2.04 15.47 -13.53
N GLU A 251 -3.14 14.73 -13.36
CA GLU A 251 -3.79 14.53 -12.06
C GLU A 251 -2.96 13.71 -11.05
N SER A 252 -1.87 13.07 -11.50
CA SER A 252 -0.92 12.40 -10.61
C SER A 252 -0.02 13.37 -9.86
N TYR A 253 -0.08 14.67 -10.17
CA TYR A 253 0.79 15.70 -9.61
C TYR A 253 -0.02 16.66 -8.74
N SER A 254 0.48 16.96 -7.55
CA SER A 254 -0.18 17.86 -6.58
C SER A 254 0.86 18.63 -5.78
N ASN A 255 0.51 19.81 -5.27
CA ASN A 255 1.43 20.56 -4.42
C ASN A 255 1.78 19.75 -3.16
N SER A 256 3.06 19.70 -2.81
CA SER A 256 3.49 19.22 -1.50
C SER A 256 3.18 20.31 -0.47
N ASN A 257 2.22 20.07 0.43
CA ASN A 257 2.01 20.94 1.59
C ASN A 257 3.07 20.69 2.67
#